data_AF-A0A8K0Q3K7-F1
#
_entry.id   AF-A0A8K0Q3K7-F1
#
_cell.length_a   1.000
_cell.length_b   1.000
_cell.length_c   1.000
_cell.angle_alpha   90.00
_cell.angle_beta   90.00
_cell.angle_gamma   90.00
#
_symmetry.space_group_name_H-M   'P 1'
#
loop_
_entity.id
_entity.type
_entity.pdbx_description
1 polymer ?
#
loop_
_entity_poly.entity_id
_entity_poly.type
_entity_poly.pdbx_seq_one_letter_code
_entity_poly.pdbx_strand_id
1 'polypeptide(L)'
;MPPIRTAKNNTGADAQAPATNLPKMWLKALPEGMEEARFDSSERDWYGKYESVIGTSTRNIVFGHSFVLTDDHIDDILALGRSICKNITHFIFIYSDVSCRAQNNAQSLTSDAVVRLAKACPSLKKVKLQATSRVTDDGLRGLLEKCPNLISVEVTGVSGSGGNRISGMLLDELREKPEWAPKLRNLILGEREDNKVFMKAMRALTKERTELIVTLLQRDEVNKCGDWDLEEKKAHYKNGRLRSRW
;
A
#
# COMPACT_ATOMS: atom_id res chain seq x y z
N MET A 1 8.68 -86.55 3.13
CA MET A 1 8.89 -86.80 1.68
C MET A 1 8.34 -85.62 0.91
N PRO A 2 9.12 -84.89 0.10
CA PRO A 2 8.56 -84.07 -0.96
C PRO A 2 8.62 -84.84 -2.30
N PRO A 3 7.68 -84.65 -3.22
CA PRO A 3 7.94 -84.91 -4.63
C PRO A 3 8.26 -83.60 -5.36
N ILE A 4 9.30 -83.73 -6.18
CA ILE A 4 9.84 -82.78 -7.16
C ILE A 4 8.97 -82.78 -8.42
N ARG A 5 9.05 -81.67 -9.19
CA ARG A 5 8.74 -81.43 -10.62
C ARG A 5 7.60 -80.43 -10.80
N THR A 6 7.65 -79.45 -11.70
CA THR A 6 8.57 -79.10 -12.80
C THR A 6 8.23 -77.69 -13.24
N ALA A 7 9.23 -76.92 -13.64
CA ALA A 7 9.05 -75.68 -14.38
C ALA A 7 8.42 -75.95 -15.76
N LYS A 8 7.44 -75.13 -16.14
CA LYS A 8 7.06 -74.89 -17.53
C LYS A 8 7.00 -73.39 -17.76
N ASN A 9 7.90 -72.94 -18.63
CA ASN A 9 7.90 -71.62 -19.25
C ASN A 9 6.63 -71.41 -20.07
N ASN A 10 6.13 -70.18 -20.11
CA ASN A 10 5.97 -69.40 -21.34
C ASN A 10 5.39 -68.01 -20.99
N THR A 11 6.16 -66.94 -21.19
CA THR A 11 6.10 -66.05 -22.37
C THR A 11 4.86 -65.15 -22.38
N GLY A 12 5.07 -63.83 -22.25
CA GLY A 12 4.11 -62.86 -22.76
C GLY A 12 3.96 -61.58 -21.95
N ALA A 13 4.32 -60.49 -22.61
CA ALA A 13 3.80 -59.13 -22.44
C ALA A 13 4.49 -58.21 -21.43
N ASP A 14 5.11 -57.18 -22.00
CA ASP A 14 5.55 -55.92 -21.42
C ASP A 14 4.64 -55.42 -20.28
N ALA A 15 5.20 -55.37 -19.08
CA ALA A 15 4.62 -54.64 -17.97
C ALA A 15 4.88 -53.14 -18.19
N GLN A 16 3.97 -52.49 -18.93
CA GLN A 16 3.89 -51.04 -18.97
C GLN A 16 3.46 -50.55 -17.59
N ALA A 17 4.34 -49.82 -16.90
CA ALA A 17 4.04 -49.20 -15.62
C ALA A 17 2.73 -48.39 -15.72
N PRO A 18 1.79 -48.50 -14.77
CA PRO A 18 0.58 -47.69 -14.82
C PRO A 18 0.99 -46.23 -14.68
N ALA A 19 0.79 -45.47 -15.77
CA ALA A 19 0.84 -44.03 -15.74
C ALA A 19 -0.17 -43.56 -14.69
N THR A 20 0.34 -43.16 -13.53
CA THR A 20 -0.44 -42.47 -12.51
C THR A 20 -0.89 -41.15 -13.13
N ASN A 21 -2.10 -41.16 -13.70
CA ASN A 21 -2.84 -39.96 -14.05
C ASN A 21 -3.12 -39.20 -12.75
N LEU A 22 -2.15 -38.40 -12.31
CA LEU A 22 -2.40 -37.30 -11.41
C LEU A 22 -3.39 -36.38 -12.12
N PRO A 23 -4.57 -36.11 -11.54
CA PRO A 23 -5.47 -35.13 -12.11
C PRO A 23 -4.71 -33.83 -12.25
N LYS A 24 -4.64 -33.30 -13.48
CA LYS A 24 -4.24 -31.90 -13.71
C LYS A 24 -5.25 -31.06 -12.95
N MET A 25 -4.93 -30.75 -11.70
CA MET A 25 -5.69 -29.84 -10.87
C MET A 25 -5.67 -28.53 -11.63
N TRP A 26 -6.76 -28.22 -12.32
CA TRP A 26 -6.93 -26.95 -12.98
C TRP A 26 -6.78 -25.90 -11.88
N LEU A 27 -5.61 -25.26 -11.84
CA LEU A 27 -5.46 -23.94 -11.21
C LEU A 27 -6.57 -23.12 -11.85
N LYS A 28 -7.66 -22.86 -11.11
CA LYS A 28 -8.64 -21.89 -11.54
C LYS A 28 -7.83 -20.64 -11.90
N ALA A 29 -7.89 -20.24 -13.16
CA ALA A 29 -7.21 -19.04 -13.60
C ALA A 29 -7.63 -17.92 -12.65
N LEU A 30 -6.65 -17.20 -12.09
CA LEU A 30 -6.95 -16.05 -11.24
C LEU A 30 -7.84 -15.09 -12.03
N PRO A 31 -8.86 -14.49 -11.40
CA PRO A 31 -9.74 -13.57 -12.10
C PRO A 31 -8.91 -12.44 -12.71
N GLU A 32 -9.31 -11.99 -13.89
CA GLU A 32 -8.65 -10.86 -14.54
C GLU A 32 -8.80 -9.60 -13.68
N GLY A 33 -9.97 -9.40 -13.07
CA GLY A 33 -10.29 -8.24 -12.24
C GLY A 33 -10.37 -6.94 -13.03
N MET A 34 -10.63 -5.84 -12.34
CA MET A 34 -10.68 -4.50 -12.93
C MET A 34 -9.30 -3.85 -12.91
N GLU A 35 -8.98 -3.01 -13.90
CA GLU A 35 -7.73 -2.21 -13.88
C GLU A 35 -7.68 -1.29 -12.66
N GLU A 36 -8.79 -0.61 -12.37
CA GLU A 36 -9.01 0.15 -11.14
C GLU A 36 -10.10 -0.52 -10.30
N ALA A 37 -9.71 -1.04 -9.15
CA ALA A 37 -10.60 -1.59 -8.14
C ALA A 37 -10.95 -0.49 -7.12
N ARG A 38 -12.21 -0.03 -7.14
CA ARG A 38 -12.70 1.01 -6.22
C ARG A 38 -13.67 0.43 -5.19
N PHE A 39 -13.48 0.80 -3.93
CA PHE A 39 -14.29 0.38 -2.79
C PHE A 39 -14.69 1.60 -1.97
N ASP A 40 -15.97 1.93 -1.91
CA ASP A 40 -16.48 3.05 -1.11
C ASP A 40 -16.89 2.61 0.30
N SER A 41 -17.53 1.44 0.38
CA SER A 41 -17.95 0.65 1.54
C SER A 41 -16.98 -0.40 2.07
N SER A 42 -16.38 -0.32 3.27
CA SER A 42 -15.75 -1.53 3.85
C SER A 42 -16.79 -2.62 4.12
N GLU A 43 -17.96 -2.26 4.66
CA GLU A 43 -19.06 -3.20 4.88
C GLU A 43 -19.70 -3.70 3.58
N ARG A 44 -19.92 -2.80 2.61
CA ARG A 44 -20.70 -3.12 1.41
C ARG A 44 -19.87 -3.68 0.28
N ASP A 45 -18.64 -3.23 0.11
CA ASP A 45 -17.85 -3.49 -1.11
C ASP A 45 -16.69 -4.44 -0.85
N TRP A 46 -16.25 -4.60 0.41
CA TRP A 46 -15.12 -5.46 0.74
C TRP A 46 -15.54 -6.90 1.03
N TYR A 47 -16.26 -7.14 2.12
CA TYR A 47 -16.52 -8.48 2.66
C TYR A 47 -17.13 -9.43 1.62
N GLY A 48 -16.36 -10.47 1.26
CA GLY A 48 -16.76 -11.52 0.31
C GLY A 48 -16.94 -11.07 -1.14
N LYS A 49 -16.47 -9.87 -1.49
CA LYS A 49 -16.64 -9.27 -2.82
C LYS A 49 -15.33 -8.83 -3.46
N TYR A 50 -14.34 -8.44 -2.66
CA TYR A 50 -13.08 -7.90 -3.17
C TYR A 50 -12.33 -8.86 -4.11
N GLU A 51 -12.45 -10.19 -3.92
CA GLU A 51 -11.79 -11.20 -4.78
C GLU A 51 -12.36 -11.24 -6.22
N SER A 52 -13.59 -10.75 -6.42
CA SER A 52 -14.22 -10.64 -7.74
C SER A 52 -13.79 -9.38 -8.49
N VAL A 53 -13.29 -8.38 -7.77
CA VAL A 53 -12.91 -7.07 -8.30
C VAL A 53 -11.40 -6.99 -8.51
N ILE A 54 -10.61 -7.49 -7.55
CA ILE A 54 -9.16 -7.47 -7.61
C ILE A 54 -8.66 -8.75 -8.29
N GLY A 55 -7.91 -8.57 -9.37
CA GLY A 55 -7.39 -9.66 -10.19
C GLY A 55 -6.04 -9.33 -10.80
N THR A 56 -5.60 -10.15 -11.76
CA THR A 56 -4.28 -10.03 -12.38
C THR A 56 -4.09 -8.75 -13.21
N SER A 57 -5.17 -8.15 -13.70
CA SER A 57 -5.19 -6.89 -14.44
C SER A 57 -5.31 -5.67 -13.52
N THR A 58 -5.56 -5.85 -12.23
CA THR A 58 -5.63 -4.73 -11.28
C THR A 58 -4.28 -4.04 -11.14
N ARG A 59 -4.30 -2.72 -11.29
CA ARG A 59 -3.16 -1.82 -11.13
C ARG A 59 -3.41 -0.81 -10.03
N ASN A 60 -4.66 -0.43 -9.82
CA ASN A 60 -5.04 0.63 -8.89
C ASN A 60 -6.07 0.08 -7.89
N ILE A 61 -5.81 0.30 -6.61
CA ILE A 61 -6.78 0.05 -5.54
C ILE A 61 -7.10 1.41 -4.91
N VAL A 62 -8.38 1.76 -4.91
CA VAL A 62 -8.89 3.03 -4.41
C VAL A 62 -9.96 2.80 -3.37
N PHE A 63 -9.76 3.36 -2.17
CA PHE A 63 -10.69 3.33 -1.06
C PHE A 63 -11.33 4.71 -0.90
N GLY A 64 -12.65 4.73 -0.94
CA GLY A 64 -13.48 5.92 -1.03
C GLY A 64 -14.10 6.37 0.30
N HIS A 65 -15.11 7.23 0.16
CA HIS A 65 -15.62 8.17 1.15
C HIS A 65 -16.28 7.59 2.40
N SER A 66 -16.56 6.28 2.46
CA SER A 66 -17.10 5.61 3.67
C SER A 66 -16.24 4.43 4.10
N PHE A 67 -15.05 4.27 3.53
CA PHE A 67 -14.22 3.09 3.76
C PHE A 67 -13.42 3.24 5.06
N VAL A 68 -13.43 2.22 5.91
CA VAL A 68 -12.57 2.15 7.10
C VAL A 68 -11.39 1.25 6.80
N LEU A 69 -10.21 1.83 6.56
CA LEU A 69 -9.03 1.05 6.19
C LEU A 69 -8.29 0.56 7.44
N THR A 70 -8.02 -0.74 7.47
CA THR A 70 -7.33 -1.44 8.57
C THR A 70 -6.27 -2.38 8.00
N ASP A 71 -5.45 -2.93 8.89
CA ASP A 71 -4.43 -3.93 8.56
C ASP A 71 -5.03 -5.18 7.89
N ASP A 72 -6.21 -5.63 8.31
CA ASP A 72 -6.90 -6.81 7.75
C ASP A 72 -7.14 -6.66 6.25
N HIS A 73 -7.52 -5.47 5.79
CA HIS A 73 -7.75 -5.21 4.36
C HIS A 73 -6.45 -5.32 3.55
N ILE A 74 -5.32 -4.94 4.13
CA ILE A 74 -4.01 -5.18 3.50
C ILE A 74 -3.76 -6.69 3.45
N ASP A 75 -4.00 -7.41 4.54
CA ASP A 75 -3.77 -8.86 4.60
C ASP A 75 -4.63 -9.65 3.63
N ASP A 76 -5.88 -9.24 3.44
CA ASP A 76 -6.78 -9.76 2.43
C ASP A 76 -6.22 -9.58 1.02
N ILE A 77 -5.69 -8.39 0.68
CA ILE A 77 -5.04 -8.14 -0.62
C ILE A 77 -3.81 -9.04 -0.79
N LEU A 78 -3.02 -9.20 0.26
CA LEU A 78 -1.81 -10.02 0.24
C LEU A 78 -2.15 -11.50 0.05
N ALA A 79 -3.28 -11.96 0.60
CA ALA A 79 -3.79 -13.32 0.46
C ALA A 79 -4.23 -13.67 -0.97
N LEU A 80 -4.58 -12.67 -1.80
CA LEU A 80 -4.89 -12.88 -3.23
C LEU A 80 -3.69 -13.39 -4.05
N GLY A 81 -2.48 -13.21 -3.52
CA GLY A 81 -1.28 -13.87 -4.02
C GLY A 81 -0.30 -12.96 -4.76
N ARG A 82 0.94 -13.43 -4.84
CA ARG A 82 2.11 -12.65 -5.28
C ARG A 82 2.00 -12.10 -6.71
N SER A 83 1.27 -12.77 -7.60
CA SER A 83 1.07 -12.32 -8.98
C SER A 83 0.28 -11.01 -9.04
N ILE A 84 -0.79 -10.92 -8.25
CA ILE A 84 -1.64 -9.73 -8.14
C ILE A 84 -0.86 -8.61 -7.45
N CYS A 85 -0.22 -8.87 -6.30
CA CYS A 85 0.51 -7.86 -5.55
C CYS A 85 1.62 -7.18 -6.38
N LYS A 86 2.35 -7.94 -7.21
CA LYS A 86 3.40 -7.40 -8.09
C LYS A 86 2.88 -6.47 -9.18
N ASN A 87 1.59 -6.51 -9.50
CA ASN A 87 0.97 -5.67 -10.52
C ASN A 87 0.39 -4.39 -9.96
N ILE A 88 0.16 -4.30 -8.65
CA ILE A 88 -0.39 -3.11 -8.01
C ILE A 88 0.63 -1.96 -8.11
N THR A 89 0.18 -0.84 -8.66
CA THR A 89 0.96 0.38 -8.87
C THR A 89 0.41 1.56 -8.06
N HIS A 90 -0.89 1.58 -7.76
CA HIS A 90 -1.52 2.63 -6.99
C HIS A 90 -2.31 2.03 -5.82
N PHE A 91 -2.03 2.53 -4.62
CA PHE A 91 -2.78 2.20 -3.40
C PHE A 91 -3.24 3.50 -2.75
N ILE A 92 -4.52 3.80 -2.85
CA ILE A 92 -5.06 5.14 -2.60
C ILE A 92 -6.21 5.05 -1.61
N PHE A 93 -6.00 5.60 -0.42
CA PHE A 93 -7.04 5.86 0.57
C PHE A 93 -7.30 7.37 0.64
N ILE A 94 -8.55 7.77 0.41
CA ILE A 94 -8.97 9.18 0.43
C ILE A 94 -9.83 9.43 1.66
N TYR A 95 -9.47 10.47 2.41
CA TYR A 95 -10.26 11.10 3.47
C TYR A 95 -10.92 12.36 2.92
N SER A 96 -12.23 12.30 2.70
CA SER A 96 -13.00 13.42 2.13
C SER A 96 -14.35 13.67 2.78
N ASP A 97 -14.92 12.70 3.49
CA ASP A 97 -16.19 12.87 4.20
C ASP A 97 -15.88 13.17 5.67
N VAL A 98 -16.27 14.35 6.13
CA VAL A 98 -16.18 14.80 7.54
C VAL A 98 -17.54 15.15 8.10
N SER A 99 -18.62 14.75 7.42
CA SER A 99 -19.96 14.94 7.94
C SER A 99 -20.12 14.27 9.31
N CYS A 100 -21.15 14.63 10.07
CA CYS A 100 -21.43 14.00 11.36
C CYS A 100 -21.69 12.47 11.28
N ARG A 101 -21.85 11.95 10.06
CA ARG A 101 -22.01 10.51 9.77
C ARG A 101 -20.77 9.88 9.15
N ALA A 102 -19.68 10.63 9.01
CA ALA A 102 -18.44 10.14 8.44
C ALA A 102 -17.91 8.96 9.26
N GLN A 103 -17.69 7.84 8.56
CA GLN A 103 -17.01 6.67 9.11
C GLN A 103 -15.61 6.51 8.51
N ASN A 104 -15.32 7.19 7.41
CA ASN A 104 -14.12 6.99 6.62
C ASN A 104 -12.86 7.41 7.37
N ASN A 105 -12.01 6.44 7.73
CA ASN A 105 -10.75 6.72 8.40
C ASN A 105 -9.75 5.57 8.17
N ALA A 106 -8.49 5.84 8.46
CA ALA A 106 -7.41 4.85 8.47
C ALA A 106 -6.64 4.89 9.80
N GLN A 107 -7.31 5.20 10.91
CA GLN A 107 -6.67 5.39 12.21
C GLN A 107 -6.10 4.10 12.81
N SER A 108 -6.68 2.96 12.45
CA SER A 108 -6.21 1.63 12.89
C SER A 108 -5.11 1.06 12.00
N LEU A 109 -4.81 1.67 10.86
CA LEU A 109 -3.77 1.23 9.94
C LEU A 109 -2.37 1.44 10.54
N THR A 110 -1.59 0.37 10.66
CA THR A 110 -0.27 0.40 11.31
C THR A 110 0.89 0.48 10.33
N SER A 111 2.06 0.94 10.81
CA SER A 111 3.32 0.85 10.07
C SER A 111 3.65 -0.58 9.63
N ASP A 112 3.36 -1.60 10.44
CA ASP A 112 3.67 -2.99 10.12
C ASP A 112 2.87 -3.48 8.90
N ALA A 113 1.59 -3.13 8.80
CA ALA A 113 0.80 -3.43 7.63
C ALA A 113 1.31 -2.69 6.38
N VAL A 114 1.68 -1.42 6.51
CA VAL A 114 2.29 -0.66 5.41
C VAL A 114 3.62 -1.28 4.94
N VAL A 115 4.45 -1.77 5.88
CA VAL A 115 5.69 -2.50 5.55
C VAL A 115 5.40 -3.81 4.82
N ARG A 116 4.38 -4.57 5.24
CA ARG A 116 3.96 -5.80 4.56
C ARG A 116 3.46 -5.50 3.14
N LEU A 117 2.65 -4.46 2.97
CA LEU A 117 2.21 -3.97 1.67
C LEU A 117 3.40 -3.62 0.77
N ALA A 118 4.36 -2.85 1.28
CA ALA A 118 5.55 -2.44 0.52
C ALA A 118 6.40 -3.65 0.05
N LYS A 119 6.55 -4.66 0.92
CA LYS A 119 7.26 -5.91 0.59
C LYS A 119 6.53 -6.75 -0.46
N ALA A 120 5.20 -6.80 -0.40
CA ALA A 120 4.39 -7.59 -1.32
C ALA A 120 4.21 -6.91 -2.70
N CYS A 121 4.18 -5.58 -2.73
CA CYS A 121 3.86 -4.76 -3.90
C CYS A 121 5.05 -3.87 -4.34
N PRO A 122 6.16 -4.44 -4.85
CA PRO A 122 7.36 -3.67 -5.20
C PRO A 122 7.19 -2.73 -6.42
N SER A 123 6.09 -2.88 -7.17
CA SER A 123 5.76 -2.07 -8.36
C SER A 123 5.00 -0.79 -8.02
N LEU A 124 4.75 -0.51 -6.74
CA LEU A 124 4.06 0.70 -6.30
C LEU A 124 4.74 1.96 -6.84
N LYS A 125 3.92 2.81 -7.47
CA LYS A 125 4.25 4.13 -8.00
C LYS A 125 3.62 5.25 -7.18
N LYS A 126 2.41 5.03 -6.67
CA LYS A 126 1.69 5.99 -5.84
C LYS A 126 1.07 5.33 -4.62
N VAL A 127 1.35 5.89 -3.46
CA VAL A 127 0.71 5.50 -2.21
C VAL A 127 0.12 6.74 -1.56
N LYS A 128 -1.16 6.68 -1.20
CA LYS A 128 -1.84 7.78 -0.54
C LYS A 128 -2.61 7.24 0.66
N LEU A 129 -2.18 7.63 1.85
CA LEU A 129 -2.72 7.20 3.13
C LEU A 129 -3.09 8.44 3.94
N GLN A 130 -4.32 8.91 3.73
CA GLN A 130 -4.90 10.04 4.47
C GLN A 130 -5.53 9.57 5.78
N ALA A 131 -5.70 10.50 6.74
CA ALA A 131 -6.31 10.24 8.04
C ALA A 131 -5.73 9.02 8.78
N THR A 132 -4.41 8.84 8.67
CA THR A 132 -3.67 7.83 9.44
C THR A 132 -3.18 8.44 10.75
N SER A 133 -3.13 7.65 11.82
CA SER A 133 -2.60 8.10 13.12
C SER A 133 -1.46 7.23 13.65
N ARG A 134 -1.37 5.98 13.15
CA ARG A 134 -0.41 4.96 13.58
C ARG A 134 0.66 4.63 12.54
N VAL A 135 0.68 5.34 11.40
CA VAL A 135 1.73 5.21 10.39
C VAL A 135 2.87 6.17 10.75
N THR A 136 4.03 5.58 11.05
CA THR A 136 5.25 6.26 11.55
C THR A 136 6.37 6.18 10.53
N ASP A 137 7.58 6.59 10.95
CA ASP A 137 8.81 6.44 10.18
C ASP A 137 8.99 5.03 9.61
N ASP A 138 8.64 3.97 10.35
CA ASP A 138 8.84 2.60 9.91
C ASP A 138 8.00 2.24 8.68
N GLY A 139 6.74 2.70 8.65
CA GLY A 139 5.84 2.49 7.52
C GLY A 139 6.34 3.23 6.27
N LEU A 140 6.70 4.50 6.43
CA LEU A 140 7.24 5.30 5.33
C LEU A 140 8.60 4.79 4.85
N ARG A 141 9.49 4.38 5.76
CA ARG A 141 10.78 3.74 5.44
C ARG A 141 10.55 2.48 4.61
N GLY A 142 9.61 1.62 5.01
CA GLY A 142 9.27 0.41 4.28
C GLY A 142 8.87 0.69 2.82
N LEU A 143 8.03 1.71 2.60
CA LEU A 143 7.65 2.15 1.25
C LEU A 143 8.86 2.65 0.44
N LEU A 144 9.69 3.50 1.03
CA LEU A 144 10.84 4.12 0.35
C LEU A 144 11.92 3.09 0.00
N GLU A 145 12.16 2.12 0.88
CA GLU A 145 13.17 1.08 0.70
C GLU A 145 12.72 -0.02 -0.27
N LYS A 146 11.45 -0.46 -0.19
CA LYS A 146 10.98 -1.65 -0.92
C LYS A 146 10.32 -1.34 -2.27
N CYS A 147 9.95 -0.09 -2.53
CA CYS A 147 9.29 0.33 -3.77
C CYS A 147 10.17 1.28 -4.59
N PRO A 148 11.11 0.78 -5.42
CA PRO A 148 12.04 1.62 -6.18
C PRO A 148 11.36 2.45 -7.29
N ASN A 149 10.13 2.10 -7.66
CA ASN A 149 9.35 2.80 -8.68
C ASN A 149 8.43 3.89 -8.13
N LEU A 150 8.52 4.17 -6.83
CA LEU A 150 7.65 5.11 -6.14
C LEU A 150 7.92 6.54 -6.62
N ILE A 151 6.86 7.20 -7.08
CA ILE A 151 6.86 8.57 -7.63
C ILE A 151 6.20 9.53 -6.65
N SER A 152 5.15 9.07 -5.95
CA SER A 152 4.37 9.90 -5.05
C SER A 152 3.95 9.14 -3.81
N VAL A 153 4.18 9.75 -2.65
CA VAL A 153 3.74 9.22 -1.35
C VAL A 153 3.04 10.32 -0.57
N GLU A 154 1.88 10.00 -0.03
CA GLU A 154 1.17 10.83 0.94
C GLU A 154 0.93 10.00 2.21
N VAL A 155 1.44 10.48 3.34
CA VAL A 155 1.15 9.94 4.68
C VAL A 155 0.78 11.13 5.55
N THR A 156 -0.50 11.28 5.85
CA THR A 156 -1.06 12.45 6.53
C THR A 156 -2.10 12.02 7.55
N GLY A 157 -2.12 12.71 8.69
CA GLY A 157 -3.12 12.49 9.73
C GLY A 157 -4.25 13.51 9.65
N VAL A 158 -5.16 13.43 10.63
CA VAL A 158 -6.16 14.48 10.90
C VAL A 158 -5.63 15.40 12.02
N SER A 159 -5.88 16.71 11.92
CA SER A 159 -5.49 17.67 12.95
C SER A 159 -6.07 17.27 14.31
N GLY A 160 -5.27 17.41 15.37
CA GLY A 160 -5.69 17.11 16.75
C GLY A 160 -5.48 15.66 17.21
N SER A 161 -5.27 14.70 16.31
CA SER A 161 -5.06 13.28 16.71
C SER A 161 -3.68 12.98 17.30
N GLY A 162 -2.77 13.97 17.40
CA GLY A 162 -1.39 13.76 17.88
C GLY A 162 -0.60 12.69 17.11
N GLY A 163 -1.12 12.27 15.96
CA GLY A 163 -0.75 11.06 15.23
C GLY A 163 -0.09 11.38 13.89
N ASN A 164 0.74 10.46 13.44
CA ASN A 164 1.78 10.56 12.40
C ASN A 164 3.02 11.36 12.83
N ARG A 165 3.96 10.63 13.44
CA ARG A 165 5.29 11.12 13.78
C ARG A 165 6.24 10.74 12.65
N ILE A 166 6.32 11.58 11.63
CA ILE A 166 7.36 11.44 10.61
C ILE A 166 8.52 12.35 11.02
N SER A 167 9.62 11.75 11.45
CA SER A 167 10.72 12.50 12.04
C SER A 167 11.66 13.07 10.98
N GLY A 168 12.42 14.09 11.38
CA GLY A 168 13.55 14.57 10.57
C GLY A 168 14.63 13.51 10.36
N MET A 169 14.76 12.54 11.27
CA MET A 169 15.77 11.48 11.16
C MET A 169 15.53 10.60 9.93
N LEU A 170 14.28 10.21 9.66
CA LEU A 170 13.95 9.48 8.43
C LEU A 170 14.26 10.29 7.17
N LEU A 171 14.05 11.61 7.19
CA LEU A 171 14.38 12.46 6.04
C LEU A 171 15.90 12.59 5.82
N ASP A 172 16.68 12.60 6.90
CA ASP A 172 18.14 12.52 6.84
C ASP A 172 18.60 11.14 6.32
N GLU A 173 18.01 10.04 6.78
CA GLU A 173 18.25 8.69 6.23
C GLU A 173 17.95 8.64 4.72
N LEU A 174 16.79 9.17 4.29
CA LEU A 174 16.42 9.23 2.88
C LEU A 174 17.39 10.10 2.06
N ARG A 175 17.97 11.14 2.66
CA ARG A 175 19.02 11.94 2.01
C ARG A 175 20.31 11.13 1.84
N GLU A 176 20.69 10.36 2.85
CA GLU A 176 21.92 9.54 2.87
C GLU A 176 21.82 8.28 2.00
N LYS A 177 20.59 7.86 1.65
CA LYS A 177 20.29 6.65 0.86
C LYS A 177 19.63 7.01 -0.48
N PRO A 178 20.38 7.46 -1.50
CA PRO A 178 19.82 7.82 -2.81
C PRO A 178 19.13 6.65 -3.54
N GLU A 179 19.48 5.41 -3.18
CA GLU A 179 18.85 4.19 -3.69
C GLU A 179 17.41 3.98 -3.20
N TRP A 180 16.99 4.66 -2.13
CA TRP A 180 15.61 4.61 -1.64
C TRP A 180 14.71 5.52 -2.48
N ALA A 181 13.73 4.91 -3.13
CA ALA A 181 12.78 5.55 -4.04
C ALA A 181 13.44 6.62 -4.95
N PRO A 182 14.36 6.22 -5.85
CA PRO A 182 15.14 7.18 -6.66
C PRO A 182 14.27 7.99 -7.62
N LYS A 183 13.05 7.53 -7.91
CA LYS A 183 12.07 8.21 -8.78
C LYS A 183 11.09 9.09 -8.00
N LEU A 184 11.26 9.24 -6.69
CA LEU A 184 10.33 9.99 -5.84
C LEU A 184 10.32 11.48 -6.22
N ARG A 185 9.15 11.98 -6.62
CA ARG A 185 8.93 13.38 -7.00
C ARG A 185 8.05 14.12 -6.02
N ASN A 186 7.12 13.44 -5.37
CA ASN A 186 6.18 14.06 -4.45
C ASN A 186 6.13 13.31 -3.13
N LEU A 187 6.49 13.99 -2.04
CA LEU A 187 6.36 13.48 -0.68
C LEU A 187 5.45 14.42 0.11
N ILE A 188 4.26 13.95 0.49
CA ILE A 188 3.24 14.72 1.18
C ILE A 188 3.13 14.22 2.62
N LEU A 189 3.36 15.10 3.59
CA LEU A 189 3.47 14.78 5.01
C LEU A 189 2.58 15.70 5.85
N GLY A 190 2.05 15.16 6.96
CA GLY A 190 1.19 15.90 7.90
C GLY A 190 1.94 16.68 8.98
N GLU A 191 3.26 16.88 8.84
CA GLU A 191 4.08 17.57 9.85
C GLU A 191 3.88 19.08 9.83
N ARG A 192 4.12 19.70 10.99
CA ARG A 192 3.92 21.14 11.20
C ARG A 192 5.21 21.93 11.01
N GLU A 193 5.08 23.17 10.55
CA GLU A 193 6.24 24.05 10.30
C GLU A 193 6.94 24.53 11.58
N ASP A 194 6.30 24.42 12.75
CA ASP A 194 6.90 24.76 14.05
C ASP A 194 7.98 23.75 14.47
N ASN A 195 7.97 22.54 13.91
CA ASN A 195 8.98 21.51 14.12
C ASN A 195 10.30 21.85 13.39
N LYS A 196 11.13 22.67 14.04
CA LYS A 196 12.40 23.17 13.46
C LYS A 196 13.37 22.05 13.04
N VAL A 197 13.41 20.94 13.79
CA VAL A 197 14.30 19.79 13.51
C VAL A 197 13.87 19.12 12.21
N PHE A 198 12.58 18.79 12.09
CA PHE A 198 12.01 18.24 10.87
C PHE A 198 12.21 19.18 9.68
N MET A 199 11.93 20.48 9.85
CA MET A 199 12.06 21.47 8.78
C MET A 199 13.51 21.60 8.27
N LYS A 200 14.51 21.49 9.16
CA LYS A 200 15.92 21.48 8.78
C LYS A 200 16.25 20.26 7.91
N ALA A 201 15.87 19.06 8.34
CA ALA A 201 16.10 17.82 7.61
C ALA A 201 15.39 17.83 6.24
N MET A 202 14.11 18.21 6.22
CA MET A 202 13.32 18.33 4.98
C MET A 202 13.94 19.30 3.98
N ARG A 203 14.39 20.48 4.42
CA ARG A 203 15.05 21.45 3.55
C ARG A 203 16.38 20.94 3.03
N ALA A 204 17.13 20.16 3.81
CA ALA A 204 18.37 19.55 3.36
C ALA A 204 18.08 18.44 2.32
N LEU A 205 17.09 17.57 2.58
CA LEU A 205 16.66 16.54 1.64
C LEU A 205 16.24 17.13 0.28
N THR A 206 15.41 18.17 0.28
CA THR A 206 14.95 18.81 -0.98
C THR A 206 16.03 19.62 -1.69
N LYS A 207 17.15 19.94 -1.04
CA LYS A 207 18.35 20.49 -1.72
C LYS A 207 19.14 19.42 -2.44
N GLU A 208 19.28 18.25 -1.82
CA GLU A 208 19.99 17.11 -2.39
C GLU A 208 19.19 16.49 -3.55
N ARG A 209 17.90 16.24 -3.33
CA ARG A 209 16.97 15.72 -4.34
C ARG A 209 16.24 16.89 -4.99
N THR A 210 16.87 17.54 -5.96
CA THR A 210 16.34 18.77 -6.60
C THR A 210 15.01 18.59 -7.34
N GLU A 211 14.70 17.36 -7.76
CA GLU A 211 13.43 17.01 -8.40
C GLU A 211 12.31 16.69 -7.39
N LEU A 212 12.64 16.49 -6.11
CA LEU A 212 11.69 16.17 -5.06
C LEU A 212 10.98 17.42 -4.55
N ILE A 213 9.65 17.34 -4.52
CA ILE A 213 8.77 18.30 -3.88
C ILE A 213 8.24 17.67 -2.60
N VAL A 214 8.52 18.32 -1.46
CA VAL A 214 7.91 17.97 -0.18
C VAL A 214 6.74 18.93 0.06
N THR A 215 5.55 18.38 0.30
CA THR A 215 4.36 19.18 0.63
C THR A 215 3.97 18.89 2.07
N LEU A 216 3.90 19.93 2.90
CA LEU A 216 3.29 19.83 4.21
C LEU A 216 1.81 20.11 4.07
N LEU A 217 0.97 19.19 4.54
CA LEU A 217 -0.48 19.21 4.36
C LEU A 217 -1.17 19.03 5.70
N GLN A 218 -1.80 20.10 6.16
CA GLN A 218 -2.67 20.08 7.34
C GLN A 218 -4.13 19.99 6.88
N ARG A 219 -4.92 19.19 7.59
CA ARG A 219 -6.36 19.05 7.38
C ARG A 219 -7.08 19.42 8.64
N ASP A 220 -7.88 20.47 8.56
CA ASP A 220 -8.71 20.93 9.65
C ASP A 220 -10.17 20.63 9.31
N GLU A 221 -10.89 20.06 10.27
CA GLU A 221 -12.34 19.87 10.20
C GLU A 221 -12.99 21.15 10.71
N VAL A 222 -13.71 21.84 9.83
CA VAL A 222 -14.28 23.14 10.14
C VAL A 222 -15.80 23.05 10.04
N ASN A 223 -16.49 23.43 11.10
CA ASN A 223 -17.94 23.54 11.07
C ASN A 223 -18.34 24.86 10.39
N LYS A 224 -19.04 24.77 9.27
CA LYS A 224 -19.65 25.90 8.58
C LYS A 224 -21.16 25.75 8.65
N CYS A 225 -21.77 26.48 9.58
CA CYS A 225 -23.23 26.62 9.70
C CYS A 225 -23.99 25.29 9.87
N GLY A 226 -23.42 24.30 10.57
CA GLY A 226 -24.06 23.01 10.84
C GLY A 226 -23.59 21.86 9.95
N ASP A 227 -22.91 22.16 8.85
CA ASP A 227 -22.20 21.20 8.03
C ASP A 227 -20.70 21.24 8.33
N TRP A 228 -20.04 20.09 8.22
CA TRP A 228 -18.60 19.97 8.42
C TRP A 228 -17.91 19.94 7.06
N ASP A 229 -16.90 20.79 6.91
CA ASP A 229 -16.04 20.89 5.74
C ASP A 229 -14.61 20.50 6.09
N LEU A 230 -13.90 19.95 5.11
CA LEU A 230 -12.45 19.78 5.17
C LEU A 230 -11.75 20.99 4.58
N GLU A 231 -10.95 21.67 5.38
CA GLU A 231 -10.02 22.67 4.91
C GLU A 231 -8.60 22.10 4.86
N GLU A 232 -7.97 22.18 3.68
CA GLU A 232 -6.60 21.74 3.47
C GLU A 232 -5.67 22.96 3.39
N LYS A 233 -4.64 23.00 4.23
CA LYS A 233 -3.53 23.97 4.11
C LYS A 233 -2.30 23.26 3.59
N LYS A 234 -1.75 23.74 2.48
CA LYS A 234 -0.61 23.15 1.77
C LYS A 234 0.56 24.11 1.74
N ALA A 235 1.75 23.62 2.06
CA ALA A 235 3.00 24.34 1.88
C ALA A 235 3.99 23.49 1.07
N HIS A 236 4.38 23.98 -0.10
CA HIS A 236 5.24 23.24 -1.04
C HIS A 236 6.69 23.68 -0.92
N TYR A 237 7.59 22.72 -0.72
CA TYR A 237 9.03 22.92 -0.56
C TYR A 237 9.80 22.22 -1.68
N LYS A 238 10.72 22.95 -2.31
CA LYS A 238 11.62 22.44 -3.35
C LYS A 238 12.94 23.21 -3.32
N ASN A 239 14.07 22.51 -3.45
CA ASN A 239 15.42 23.09 -3.35
C ASN A 239 15.64 23.83 -2.02
N GLY A 240 15.13 23.28 -0.90
CA GLY A 240 15.27 23.84 0.44
C GLY A 240 14.50 25.15 0.72
N ARG A 241 13.62 25.57 -0.19
CA ARG A 241 12.84 26.80 -0.10
C ARG A 241 11.35 26.51 -0.22
N LEU A 242 10.54 27.30 0.49
CA LEU A 242 9.10 27.37 0.26
C LEU A 242 8.86 27.95 -1.14
N ARG A 243 7.99 27.32 -1.92
CA ARG A 243 7.65 27.71 -3.30
C ARG A 243 6.26 28.31 -3.41
N SER A 244 5.30 27.73 -2.69
CA SER A 244 3.92 28.20 -2.68
C SER A 244 3.20 27.69 -1.44
N ARG A 245 2.12 28.38 -1.09
CA ARG A 245 1.22 28.06 0.02
C ARG A 245 -0.22 28.37 -0.39
N TRP A 246 -1.14 27.48 -0.04
CA TRP A 246 -2.57 27.59 -0.32
C TRP A 246 -3.36 27.04 0.86
#